data_AF-A0A350NTN5-F1
#
_entry.id   AF-A0A350NTN5-F1
#
_cell.length_a   1.000
_cell.length_b   1.000
_cell.length_c   1.000
_cell.angle_alpha   90.00
_cell.angle_beta   90.00
_cell.angle_gamma   90.00
#
_symmetry.space_group_name_H-M   'P 1'
#
loop_
_entity.id
_entity.type
_entity.pdbx_description
1 polymer ?
#
loop_
_entity_poly.entity_id
_entity_poly.type
_entity_poly.pdbx_seq_one_letter_code
_entity_poly.pdbx_strand_id
1 'polypeptide(L)'
;MQTSVAITNPDPHVVTRYRICAINTSDCSAPWETYTEPIALTSSQRIEAFSENALGLSSARVAHKVRQISHRHELVLNEPFDPQYAAGGAQALIDGIHGNNHYQTGDWQGFWGKDVIATVDLGSSKRVQRMSMGALRDIRPWIFLPQSVSFSCSEDGKTWEFIETTTHDLSNEDESNVAHRFVCRQSRTARYWRAEVKHFGDLPPDHLGAGNPSWVFLDEFELFVNEP
;
A
#
# COMPACT_ATOMS: atom_id res chain seq x y z
N MET A 1 -2.90 -2.20 -20.75
CA MET A 1 -3.88 -2.46 -19.68
C MET A 1 -4.65 -1.17 -19.46
N GLN A 2 -5.98 -1.23 -19.38
CA GLN A 2 -6.85 -0.07 -19.22
C GLN A 2 -7.55 -0.23 -17.86
N THR A 3 -7.41 0.77 -16.98
CA THR A 3 -8.09 0.79 -15.68
C THR A 3 -9.39 1.56 -15.84
N SER A 4 -10.49 1.03 -15.30
CA SER A 4 -11.78 1.71 -15.27
C SER A 4 -12.05 2.22 -13.86
N VAL A 5 -12.36 3.51 -13.73
CA VAL A 5 -12.70 4.15 -12.45
C VAL A 5 -14.16 4.58 -12.48
N ALA A 6 -14.94 4.04 -11.54
CA ALA A 6 -16.31 4.46 -11.34
C ALA A 6 -16.42 5.44 -10.17
N ILE A 7 -17.22 6.49 -10.33
CA ILE A 7 -17.54 7.45 -9.28
C ILE A 7 -19.02 7.27 -8.95
N THR A 8 -19.33 7.11 -7.67
CA THR A 8 -20.72 6.97 -7.23
C THR A 8 -21.07 8.11 -6.29
N ASN A 9 -22.31 8.59 -6.40
CA ASN A 9 -22.89 9.52 -5.44
C ASN A 9 -24.23 8.93 -4.97
N PRO A 10 -24.46 8.80 -3.66
CA PRO A 10 -25.73 8.29 -3.14
C PRO A 10 -26.92 9.24 -3.38
N ASP A 11 -26.67 10.52 -3.62
CA ASP A 11 -27.71 11.50 -3.97
C ASP A 11 -27.92 11.53 -5.49
N PRO A 12 -29.09 11.12 -6.02
CA PRO A 12 -29.36 11.12 -7.46
C PRO A 12 -29.62 12.52 -8.04
N HIS A 13 -29.74 13.56 -7.21
CA HIS A 13 -30.08 14.93 -7.64
C HIS A 13 -28.87 15.84 -7.83
N VAL A 14 -27.65 15.32 -7.66
CA VAL A 14 -26.41 16.07 -7.85
C VAL A 14 -25.69 15.65 -9.12
N VAL A 15 -24.99 16.60 -9.72
CA VAL A 15 -24.14 16.38 -10.89
C VAL A 15 -22.71 16.17 -10.40
N THR A 16 -22.16 14.98 -10.61
CA THR A 16 -20.75 14.74 -10.35
C THR A 16 -19.91 15.28 -11.49
N ARG A 17 -18.90 16.09 -11.14
CA ARG A 17 -17.89 16.61 -12.04
C ARG A 17 -16.54 15.96 -11.74
N TYR A 18 -15.76 15.66 -12.76
CA TYR A 18 -14.42 15.13 -12.61
C TYR A 18 -13.42 15.81 -13.55
N ARG A 19 -12.13 15.66 -13.28
CA ARG A 19 -11.07 16.00 -14.21
C ARG A 19 -9.88 15.06 -14.03
N ILE A 20 -9.12 14.88 -15.10
CA ILE A 20 -7.92 14.04 -15.12
C ILE A 20 -6.69 14.93 -15.13
N CYS A 21 -5.80 14.70 -14.18
CA CYS A 21 -4.62 15.48 -13.91
C CYS A 21 -3.36 14.62 -14.04
N ALA A 22 -2.22 15.26 -14.29
CA ALA A 22 -0.94 14.60 -14.16
C ALA A 22 -0.71 14.19 -12.69
N ILE A 23 -0.19 12.98 -12.47
CA ILE A 23 -0.21 12.32 -11.16
C ILE A 23 0.58 13.07 -10.06
N ASN A 24 1.57 13.90 -10.43
CA ASN A 24 2.49 14.57 -9.51
C ASN A 24 2.42 16.11 -9.56
N THR A 25 1.41 16.72 -10.19
CA THR A 25 1.29 18.19 -10.22
C THR A 25 0.34 18.66 -9.12
N SER A 26 0.70 19.69 -8.36
CA SER A 26 -0.27 20.35 -7.45
C SER A 26 -1.36 21.03 -8.26
N ASP A 27 -0.95 21.71 -9.34
CA ASP A 27 -1.85 22.43 -10.22
C ASP A 27 -2.33 21.54 -11.36
N CYS A 28 -3.65 21.55 -11.54
CA CYS A 28 -4.32 20.87 -12.63
C CYS A 28 -5.23 21.89 -13.33
N SER A 29 -4.95 22.17 -14.60
CA SER A 29 -5.71 23.10 -15.44
C SER A 29 -6.68 22.39 -16.39
N ALA A 30 -6.76 21.06 -16.31
CA ALA A 30 -7.73 20.29 -17.10
C ALA A 30 -9.17 20.75 -16.79
N PRO A 31 -10.02 20.87 -17.82
CA PRO A 31 -11.41 21.28 -17.64
C PRO A 31 -12.18 20.24 -16.82
N TRP A 32 -13.23 20.69 -16.14
CA TRP A 32 -14.16 19.81 -15.46
C TRP A 32 -15.16 19.22 -16.45
N GLU A 33 -15.30 17.91 -16.41
CA GLU A 33 -16.25 17.14 -17.21
C GLU A 33 -17.37 16.59 -16.35
N THR A 34 -18.55 16.37 -16.92
CA THR A 34 -19.65 15.68 -16.21
C THR A 34 -19.42 14.19 -16.24
N TYR A 35 -19.43 13.55 -15.06
CA TYR A 35 -19.35 12.10 -14.97
C TYR A 35 -20.67 11.47 -15.42
N THR A 36 -20.61 10.62 -16.44
CA THR A 36 -21.77 9.89 -16.98
C THR A 36 -21.51 8.39 -17.15
N GLU A 37 -20.25 8.00 -17.28
CA GLU A 37 -19.80 6.62 -17.43
C GLU A 37 -18.41 6.44 -16.78
N PRO A 38 -18.00 5.20 -16.47
CA PRO A 38 -16.68 4.93 -15.90
C PRO A 38 -15.53 5.51 -16.71
N ILE A 39 -14.57 6.14 -16.02
CA ILE A 39 -13.42 6.81 -16.61
C ILE A 39 -12.37 5.76 -16.97
N ALA A 40 -11.97 5.73 -18.23
CA ALA A 40 -10.87 4.90 -18.69
C ALA A 40 -9.53 5.61 -18.53
N LEU A 41 -8.61 5.00 -17.78
CA LEU A 41 -7.24 5.45 -17.64
C LEU A 41 -6.28 4.47 -18.31
N THR A 42 -5.31 5.01 -19.06
CA THR A 42 -4.28 4.24 -19.77
C THR A 42 -2.87 4.52 -19.29
N SER A 43 -2.71 5.48 -18.37
CA SER A 43 -1.44 5.85 -17.74
C SER A 43 -1.63 6.32 -16.29
N SER A 44 -0.53 6.49 -15.56
CA SER A 44 -0.53 7.03 -14.20
C SER A 44 -1.09 8.45 -14.16
N GLN A 45 -2.24 8.63 -13.52
CA GLN A 45 -3.00 9.88 -13.51
C GLN A 45 -3.63 10.15 -12.14
N ARG A 46 -3.98 11.40 -11.85
CA ARG A 46 -4.80 11.77 -10.69
C ARG A 46 -6.20 12.14 -11.17
N ILE A 47 -7.22 11.52 -10.61
CA ILE A 47 -8.61 11.95 -10.79
C ILE A 47 -8.96 12.89 -9.64
N GLU A 48 -9.55 14.03 -9.96
CA GLU A 48 -10.23 14.88 -8.99
C GLU A 48 -11.72 14.89 -9.29
N ALA A 49 -12.55 14.89 -8.25
CA ALA A 49 -14.00 14.92 -8.40
C ALA A 49 -14.67 15.76 -7.31
N PHE A 50 -15.83 16.32 -7.64
CA PHE A 50 -16.77 16.89 -6.68
C PHE A 50 -18.20 16.73 -7.23
N SER A 51 -19.21 16.98 -6.41
CA SER A 51 -20.60 17.01 -6.88
C SER A 51 -21.24 18.36 -6.60
N GLU A 52 -22.14 18.78 -7.49
CA GLU A 52 -22.85 20.06 -7.44
C GLU A 52 -24.37 19.80 -7.48
N ASN A 53 -25.14 20.47 -6.62
CA ASN A 53 -26.59 20.40 -6.66
C ASN A 53 -27.20 21.45 -7.60
N ALA A 54 -28.52 21.41 -7.82
CA ALA A 54 -29.23 22.37 -8.67
C ALA A 54 -29.15 23.84 -8.19
N LEU A 55 -28.71 24.09 -6.96
CA LEU A 55 -28.54 25.43 -6.38
C LEU A 55 -27.11 25.98 -6.56
N GLY A 56 -26.21 25.23 -7.21
CA GLY A 56 -24.81 25.62 -7.42
C GLY A 56 -23.89 25.38 -6.21
N LEU A 57 -24.36 24.64 -5.19
CA LEU A 57 -23.53 24.29 -4.04
C LEU A 57 -22.70 23.04 -4.36
N SER A 58 -21.40 23.13 -4.11
CA SER A 58 -20.43 22.05 -4.38
C SER A 58 -20.00 21.33 -3.10
N SER A 59 -19.76 20.02 -3.20
CA SER A 59 -19.07 19.25 -2.17
C SER A 59 -17.59 19.66 -2.04
N ALA A 60 -16.92 19.15 -1.01
CA ALA A 60 -15.46 19.11 -1.01
C ALA A 60 -14.95 18.34 -2.25
N ARG A 61 -13.77 18.73 -2.73
CA ARG A 61 -13.07 17.98 -3.78
C ARG A 61 -12.39 16.77 -3.18
N VAL A 62 -12.56 15.63 -3.83
CA VAL A 62 -11.78 14.42 -3.56
C VAL A 62 -10.76 14.24 -4.68
N ALA A 63 -9.60 13.69 -4.34
CA ALA A 63 -8.56 13.38 -5.30
C ALA A 63 -8.03 11.97 -5.05
N HIS A 64 -7.85 11.19 -6.12
CA HIS A 64 -7.27 9.86 -6.05
C HIS A 64 -6.22 9.69 -7.15
N LYS A 65 -5.07 9.13 -6.79
CA LYS A 65 -3.99 8.85 -7.73
C LYS A 65 -4.11 7.41 -8.18
N VAL A 66 -4.28 7.20 -9.49
CA VAL A 66 -4.25 5.88 -10.09
C VAL A 66 -2.88 5.72 -10.74
N ARG A 67 -2.05 4.83 -10.19
CA ARG A 67 -0.76 4.48 -10.79
C ARG A 67 -0.96 3.35 -11.79
N GLN A 68 -0.46 3.56 -13.00
CA GLN A 68 -0.27 2.46 -13.92
C GLN A 68 0.97 1.69 -13.46
N ILE A 69 0.73 0.47 -13.00
CA ILE A 69 1.78 -0.51 -12.78
C ILE A 69 2.17 -1.08 -14.15
N SER A 70 3.34 -0.70 -14.65
CA SER A 70 3.84 -1.14 -15.96
C SER A 70 4.27 -2.61 -15.96
N HIS A 71 4.51 -3.17 -14.78
CA HIS A 71 4.95 -4.54 -14.59
C HIS A 71 3.80 -5.52 -14.35
N ARG A 72 3.94 -6.74 -14.87
CA ARG A 72 3.04 -7.86 -14.59
C ARG A 72 3.50 -8.67 -13.37
N HIS A 73 4.08 -8.00 -12.38
CA HIS A 73 4.48 -8.70 -11.17
C HIS A 73 3.23 -9.21 -10.46
N GLU A 74 3.31 -10.40 -9.89
CA GLU A 74 2.20 -11.02 -9.15
C GLU A 74 2.57 -11.09 -7.67
N LEU A 75 1.72 -10.54 -6.81
CA LEU A 75 1.83 -10.66 -5.37
C LEU A 75 0.93 -11.80 -4.85
N VAL A 76 1.50 -12.66 -4.02
CA VAL A 76 0.79 -13.67 -3.23
C VAL A 76 1.08 -13.44 -1.75
N LEU A 77 0.02 -13.42 -0.95
CA LEU A 77 0.08 -13.36 0.51
C LEU A 77 -0.32 -14.72 1.08
N ASN A 78 0.35 -15.16 2.15
CA ASN A 78 -0.06 -16.37 2.89
C ASN A 78 -1.35 -16.15 3.72
N GLU A 79 -1.60 -14.92 4.15
CA GLU A 79 -2.74 -14.53 4.98
C GLU A 79 -3.61 -13.52 4.24
N PRO A 80 -4.94 -13.60 4.37
CA PRO A 80 -5.82 -12.55 3.89
C PRO A 80 -5.66 -11.30 4.77
N PHE A 81 -5.67 -10.14 4.13
CA PHE A 81 -5.83 -8.87 4.83
C PHE A 81 -7.28 -8.69 5.29
N ASP A 82 -7.48 -7.85 6.32
CA ASP A 82 -8.82 -7.51 6.77
C ASP A 82 -9.53 -6.62 5.73
N PRO A 83 -10.77 -6.94 5.30
CA PRO A 83 -11.51 -6.13 4.34
C PRO A 83 -11.71 -4.66 4.75
N GLN A 84 -11.71 -4.35 6.05
CA GLN A 84 -11.78 -2.97 6.55
C GLN A 84 -10.51 -2.17 6.21
N TYR A 85 -9.37 -2.85 6.10
CA TYR A 85 -8.05 -2.28 5.87
C TYR A 85 -7.43 -2.90 4.61
N ALA A 86 -8.15 -2.80 3.49
CA ALA A 86 -7.77 -3.46 2.24
C ALA A 86 -6.72 -2.69 1.42
N ALA A 87 -6.54 -1.39 1.67
CA ALA A 87 -5.79 -0.47 0.83
C ALA A 87 -6.18 -0.57 -0.65
N GLY A 88 -5.20 -0.67 -1.56
CA GLY A 88 -5.39 -0.94 -2.98
C GLY A 88 -5.87 -2.37 -3.32
N GLY A 89 -6.21 -3.18 -2.31
CA GLY A 89 -6.66 -4.56 -2.46
C GLY A 89 -5.51 -5.56 -2.62
N ALA A 90 -5.73 -6.61 -3.43
CA ALA A 90 -4.81 -7.76 -3.52
C ALA A 90 -3.40 -7.43 -4.03
N GLN A 91 -3.17 -6.24 -4.61
CA GLN A 91 -1.87 -5.82 -5.12
C GLN A 91 -1.31 -4.60 -4.37
N ALA A 92 -1.91 -4.22 -3.23
CA ALA A 92 -1.52 -3.02 -2.48
C ALA A 92 -0.02 -2.99 -2.17
N LEU A 93 0.58 -4.13 -1.80
CA LEU A 93 2.00 -4.17 -1.46
C LEU A 93 2.98 -4.02 -2.64
N ILE A 94 2.49 -3.86 -3.87
CA ILE A 94 3.33 -3.66 -5.06
C ILE A 94 2.73 -2.62 -6.02
N ASP A 95 1.91 -1.69 -5.51
CA ASP A 95 1.23 -0.68 -6.32
C ASP A 95 2.00 0.66 -6.42
N GLY A 96 3.12 0.78 -5.69
CA GLY A 96 3.98 1.95 -5.65
C GLY A 96 3.40 3.10 -4.82
N ILE A 97 2.43 2.83 -3.95
CA ILE A 97 1.86 3.79 -3.00
C ILE A 97 2.52 3.57 -1.64
N HIS A 98 3.09 4.65 -1.10
CA HIS A 98 3.64 4.65 0.24
C HIS A 98 2.65 5.27 1.21
N GLY A 99 2.36 4.55 2.28
CA GLY A 99 1.53 5.03 3.37
C GLY A 99 2.22 6.13 4.16
N ASN A 100 1.42 7.04 4.73
CA ASN A 100 1.91 8.07 5.64
C ASN A 100 1.72 7.63 7.11
N ASN A 101 2.03 8.51 8.06
CA ASN A 101 1.95 8.20 9.49
C ASN A 101 0.50 8.07 10.04
N HIS A 102 -0.52 7.98 9.20
CA HIS A 102 -1.92 7.85 9.60
C HIS A 102 -2.59 6.73 8.81
N TYR A 103 -3.07 5.69 9.50
CA TYR A 103 -3.70 4.55 8.83
C TYR A 103 -5.02 4.93 8.12
N GLN A 104 -5.69 6.00 8.57
CA GLN A 104 -6.98 6.42 8.06
C GLN A 104 -6.94 6.94 6.62
N THR A 105 -5.75 7.14 6.03
CA THR A 105 -5.66 7.52 4.61
C THR A 105 -6.00 6.36 3.68
N GLY A 106 -6.02 5.13 4.20
CA GLY A 106 -6.38 3.94 3.43
C GLY A 106 -5.25 3.42 2.56
N ASP A 107 -4.00 3.82 2.80
CA ASP A 107 -2.82 3.37 2.06
C ASP A 107 -2.12 2.17 2.74
N TRP A 108 -2.75 1.57 3.74
CA TRP A 108 -2.18 0.50 4.56
C TRP A 108 -3.06 -0.74 4.55
N GLN A 109 -2.44 -1.90 4.30
CA GLN A 109 -3.09 -3.19 4.35
C GLN A 109 -2.92 -3.82 5.74
N GLY A 110 -4.03 -4.16 6.40
CA GLY A 110 -4.06 -4.58 7.81
C GLY A 110 -4.18 -6.10 8.01
N PHE A 111 -3.39 -6.64 8.94
CA PHE A 111 -3.37 -8.05 9.33
C PHE A 111 -3.44 -8.20 10.86
N TRP A 112 -4.32 -9.07 11.36
CA TRP A 112 -4.58 -9.20 12.79
C TRP A 112 -3.90 -10.44 13.39
N GLY A 113 -2.88 -10.25 14.22
CA GLY A 113 -2.26 -11.33 15.00
C GLY A 113 -1.60 -12.45 14.16
N LYS A 114 -1.06 -12.10 12.99
CA LYS A 114 -0.45 -13.06 12.05
C LYS A 114 0.88 -12.56 11.53
N ASP A 115 1.80 -13.50 11.33
CA ASP A 115 2.98 -13.27 10.49
C ASP A 115 2.55 -13.22 9.01
N VAL A 116 3.09 -12.26 8.27
CA VAL A 116 2.75 -12.05 6.86
C VAL A 116 3.92 -12.44 5.98
N ILE A 117 3.64 -13.25 4.97
CA ILE A 117 4.60 -13.65 3.95
C ILE A 117 4.10 -13.09 2.62
N ALA A 118 4.79 -12.07 2.13
CA ALA A 118 4.55 -11.47 0.82
C ALA A 118 5.54 -12.06 -0.19
N THR A 119 5.03 -12.77 -1.19
CA THR A 119 5.83 -13.32 -2.30
C THR A 119 5.49 -12.61 -3.60
N VAL A 120 6.51 -12.04 -4.25
CA VAL A 120 6.40 -11.34 -5.52
C VAL A 120 7.09 -12.14 -6.62
N ASP A 121 6.36 -12.49 -7.68
CA ASP A 121 6.91 -12.99 -8.93
C ASP A 121 7.16 -11.83 -9.90
N LEU A 122 8.41 -11.61 -10.32
CA LEU A 122 8.75 -10.58 -11.30
C LEU A 122 8.45 -10.98 -12.77
N GLY A 123 8.01 -12.21 -13.00
CA GLY A 123 7.76 -12.84 -14.30
C GLY A 123 9.02 -13.32 -15.02
N SER A 124 10.18 -12.75 -14.69
CA SER A 124 11.50 -13.13 -15.20
C SER A 124 12.57 -12.86 -14.15
N SER A 125 13.73 -13.51 -14.24
CA SER A 125 14.85 -13.20 -13.36
C SER A 125 15.35 -11.78 -13.63
N LYS A 126 15.38 -10.94 -12.59
CA LYS A 126 15.84 -9.54 -12.66
C LYS A 126 16.81 -9.25 -11.51
N ARG A 127 17.74 -8.33 -11.74
CA ARG A 127 18.63 -7.85 -10.69
C ARG A 127 17.92 -6.80 -9.84
N VAL A 128 17.69 -7.12 -8.57
CA VAL A 128 17.23 -6.17 -7.55
C VAL A 128 18.44 -5.68 -6.78
N GLN A 129 18.54 -4.36 -6.57
CA GLN A 129 19.67 -3.75 -5.85
C GLN A 129 19.36 -3.49 -4.38
N ARG A 130 18.09 -3.21 -4.10
CA ARG A 130 17.57 -2.87 -2.79
C ARG A 130 16.13 -3.34 -2.72
N MET A 131 15.74 -3.78 -1.55
CA MET A 131 14.35 -4.09 -1.26
C MET A 131 13.95 -3.46 0.06
N SER A 132 12.66 -3.22 0.22
CA SER A 132 12.13 -2.75 1.48
C SER A 132 10.68 -3.12 1.69
N MET A 133 10.28 -3.23 2.95
CA MET A 133 8.89 -3.33 3.37
C MET A 133 8.59 -2.13 4.27
N GLY A 134 7.53 -1.38 3.98
CA GLY A 134 7.06 -0.34 4.90
C GLY A 134 6.00 -0.88 5.85
N ALA A 135 6.02 -0.36 7.08
CA ALA A 135 5.10 -0.71 8.14
C ALA A 135 4.73 0.52 8.96
N LEU A 136 3.52 0.53 9.51
CA LEU A 136 3.04 1.61 10.36
C LEU A 136 3.10 1.23 11.84
N ARG A 137 3.42 2.22 12.69
CA ARG A 137 3.10 2.22 14.12
C ARG A 137 2.06 3.28 14.41
N ASP A 138 0.98 2.87 15.07
CA ASP A 138 0.00 3.73 15.73
C ASP A 138 -0.54 2.94 16.93
N ILE A 139 -0.02 3.22 18.12
CA ILE A 139 -0.15 2.33 19.29
C ILE A 139 -1.59 2.28 19.78
N ARG A 140 -2.31 3.42 19.78
CA ARG A 140 -3.67 3.51 20.32
C ARG A 140 -4.70 2.61 19.63
N PRO A 141 -4.71 2.47 18.29
CA PRO A 141 -5.51 1.45 17.56
C PRO A 141 -4.81 0.09 17.49
N TRP A 142 -3.78 -0.16 18.31
CA TRP A 142 -3.10 -1.45 18.48
C TRP A 142 -2.24 -1.85 17.29
N ILE A 143 -1.77 -0.87 16.51
CA ILE A 143 -0.91 -1.06 15.34
C ILE A 143 0.55 -0.94 15.76
N PHE A 144 1.26 -2.06 15.75
CA PHE A 144 2.66 -2.14 16.16
C PHE A 144 3.55 -2.44 14.96
N LEU A 145 4.80 -1.98 15.03
CA LEU A 145 5.79 -2.42 14.06
C LEU A 145 6.03 -3.93 14.21
N PRO A 146 6.26 -4.64 13.10
CA PRO A 146 6.70 -6.02 13.17
C PRO A 146 8.08 -6.11 13.82
N GLN A 147 8.33 -7.20 14.56
CA GLN A 147 9.61 -7.43 15.24
C GLN A 147 10.77 -7.47 14.24
N SER A 148 10.51 -8.01 13.04
CA SER A 148 11.50 -8.12 11.98
C SER A 148 10.86 -8.34 10.62
N VAL A 149 11.61 -8.02 9.58
CA VAL A 149 11.33 -8.46 8.20
C VAL A 149 12.53 -9.21 7.67
N SER A 150 12.31 -10.48 7.32
CA SER A 150 13.29 -11.34 6.67
C SER A 150 13.07 -11.38 5.17
N PHE A 151 14.13 -11.15 4.41
CA PHE A 151 14.10 -11.14 2.96
C PHE A 151 14.79 -12.37 2.38
N SER A 152 14.17 -12.96 1.37
CA SER A 152 14.72 -14.09 0.61
C SER A 152 14.37 -13.99 -0.87
N CYS A 153 15.09 -14.73 -1.71
CA CYS A 153 14.85 -14.79 -3.15
C CYS A 153 14.88 -16.23 -3.68
N SER A 154 14.31 -16.44 -4.86
CA SER A 154 14.25 -17.75 -5.52
C SER A 154 14.19 -17.61 -7.03
N GLU A 155 14.77 -18.58 -7.75
CA GLU A 155 14.65 -18.70 -9.20
C GLU A 155 13.44 -19.57 -9.61
N ASP A 156 13.01 -20.51 -8.76
CA ASP A 156 11.99 -21.51 -9.07
C ASP A 156 10.69 -21.37 -8.25
N GLY A 157 10.67 -20.45 -7.27
CA GLY A 157 9.57 -20.23 -6.34
C GLY A 157 9.43 -21.30 -5.26
N LYS A 158 10.34 -22.28 -5.21
CA LYS A 158 10.29 -23.45 -4.32
C LYS A 158 11.48 -23.46 -3.35
N THR A 159 12.67 -23.19 -3.85
CA THR A 159 13.91 -23.16 -3.08
C THR A 159 14.29 -21.71 -2.82
N TRP A 160 14.44 -21.35 -1.55
CA TRP A 160 14.61 -19.96 -1.13
C TRP A 160 16.02 -19.72 -0.55
N GLU A 161 16.73 -18.75 -1.13
CA GLU A 161 17.99 -18.22 -0.59
C GLU A 161 17.66 -17.09 0.38
N PHE A 162 18.07 -17.25 1.65
CA PHE A 162 17.99 -16.19 2.64
C PHE A 162 19.01 -15.08 2.33
N ILE A 163 18.58 -13.81 2.45
CA ILE A 163 19.43 -12.65 2.19
C ILE A 163 19.77 -11.93 3.50
N GLU A 164 18.75 -11.47 4.23
CA GLU A 164 18.93 -10.64 5.42
C GLU A 164 17.66 -10.59 6.27
N THR A 165 17.82 -10.42 7.59
CA THR A 165 16.74 -10.02 8.48
C THR A 165 17.01 -8.62 8.98
N THR A 166 16.01 -7.76 8.84
CA THR A 166 16.04 -6.37 9.30
C THR A 166 15.13 -6.21 10.51
N THR A 167 15.53 -5.35 11.45
CA THR A 167 14.81 -5.05 12.69
C THR A 167 14.77 -3.53 12.90
N HIS A 168 14.11 -3.08 13.96
CA HIS A 168 14.10 -1.69 14.39
C HIS A 168 14.43 -1.59 15.89
N ASP A 169 14.90 -0.42 16.32
CA ASP A 169 15.19 -0.08 17.72
C ASP A 169 14.20 0.96 18.30
N LEU A 170 13.14 1.27 17.55
CA LEU A 170 12.09 2.20 17.97
C LEU A 170 11.35 1.69 19.21
N SER A 171 11.35 2.52 20.27
CA SER A 171 10.65 2.23 21.53
C SER A 171 9.13 2.30 21.37
N ASN A 172 8.42 1.36 21.98
CA ASN A 172 6.96 1.39 22.07
C ASN A 172 6.43 2.34 23.17
N GLU A 173 7.30 2.92 23.99
CA GLU A 173 6.90 3.96 24.96
C GLU A 173 6.59 5.30 24.27
N ASP A 174 7.18 5.52 23.09
CA ASP A 174 6.87 6.66 22.25
C ASP A 174 5.60 6.38 21.44
N GLU A 175 4.49 7.00 21.86
CA GLU A 175 3.19 6.92 21.19
C GLU A 175 3.12 7.71 19.86
N SER A 176 4.22 8.33 19.42
CA SER A 176 4.23 8.98 18.11
C SER A 176 3.98 7.98 16.99
N ASN A 177 3.13 8.39 16.04
CA ASN A 177 2.87 7.60 14.84
C ASN A 177 4.09 7.62 13.92
N VAL A 178 4.49 6.44 13.44
CA VAL A 178 5.70 6.28 12.62
C VAL A 178 5.41 5.37 11.44
N ALA A 179 5.60 5.87 10.22
CA ALA A 179 5.83 5.02 9.06
C ALA A 179 7.32 4.63 9.05
N HIS A 180 7.61 3.35 9.25
CA HIS A 180 8.95 2.79 9.27
C HIS A 180 9.20 1.95 8.03
N ARG A 181 10.46 1.89 7.58
CA ARG A 181 10.86 1.09 6.42
C ARG A 181 12.01 0.16 6.77
N PHE A 182 11.73 -1.13 6.68
CA PHE A 182 12.71 -2.21 6.78
C PHE A 182 13.46 -2.33 5.46
N VAL A 183 14.78 -2.11 5.44
CA VAL A 183 15.56 -1.99 4.20
C VAL A 183 16.70 -3.01 4.15
N CYS A 184 16.70 -3.84 3.11
CA CYS A 184 17.86 -4.67 2.74
C CYS A 184 18.56 -4.05 1.52
N ARG A 185 19.86 -3.80 1.63
CA ARG A 185 20.69 -3.17 0.56
C ARG A 185 21.57 -4.18 -0.19
N GLN A 186 21.27 -5.46 -0.06
CA GLN A 186 22.01 -6.51 -0.76
C GLN A 186 21.41 -6.73 -2.15
N SER A 187 22.26 -6.65 -3.18
CA SER A 187 21.84 -6.96 -4.53
C SER A 187 21.86 -8.47 -4.78
N ARG A 188 20.79 -8.98 -5.41
CA ARG A 188 20.68 -10.35 -5.92
C ARG A 188 19.98 -10.34 -7.28
N THR A 189 20.11 -11.43 -8.02
CA THR A 189 19.38 -11.68 -9.26
C THR A 189 18.50 -12.88 -9.02
N ALA A 190 17.19 -12.70 -9.19
CA ALA A 190 16.18 -13.74 -8.99
C ALA A 190 14.87 -13.35 -9.67
N ARG A 191 14.00 -14.34 -9.88
CA ARG A 191 12.63 -14.11 -10.36
C ARG A 191 11.64 -13.84 -9.22
N TYR A 192 11.73 -14.60 -8.14
CA TYR A 192 10.81 -14.52 -7.01
C TYR A 192 11.50 -13.89 -5.80
N TRP A 193 10.75 -13.06 -5.08
CA TRP A 193 11.22 -12.34 -3.91
C TRP A 193 10.20 -12.48 -2.79
N ARG A 194 10.67 -12.62 -1.56
CA ARG A 194 9.80 -12.84 -0.41
C ARG A 194 10.22 -11.99 0.78
N ALA A 195 9.24 -11.37 1.40
CA ALA A 195 9.35 -10.70 2.69
C ALA A 195 8.52 -11.47 3.71
N GLU A 196 9.16 -11.95 4.76
CA GLU A 196 8.55 -12.63 5.89
C GLU A 196 8.54 -11.65 7.07
N VAL A 197 7.36 -11.14 7.37
CA VAL A 197 7.08 -10.12 8.38
C VAL A 197 6.64 -10.80 9.67
N LYS A 198 7.47 -10.68 10.71
CA LYS A 198 7.16 -11.21 12.03
C LYS A 198 6.33 -10.20 12.82
N HIS A 199 5.07 -10.49 13.10
CA HIS A 199 4.23 -9.55 13.86
C HIS A 199 4.75 -9.32 15.28
N PHE A 200 4.32 -8.22 15.89
CA PHE A 200 4.77 -7.82 17.23
C PHE A 200 4.45 -8.88 18.30
N GLY A 201 3.28 -9.49 18.21
CA GLY A 201 2.78 -10.48 19.16
C GLY A 201 1.57 -9.94 19.92
N ASP A 202 1.36 -10.45 21.13
CA ASP A 202 0.35 -9.92 22.03
C ASP A 202 0.79 -8.57 22.62
N LEU A 203 -0.19 -7.68 22.82
CA LEU A 203 0.00 -6.34 23.34
C LEU A 203 0.54 -6.40 24.78
N PRO A 204 1.50 -5.52 25.12
CA PRO A 204 2.22 -5.60 26.39
C PRO A 204 1.32 -5.22 27.58
N PRO A 205 1.68 -5.59 28.82
CA PRO A 205 0.82 -5.41 30.01
C PRO A 205 0.45 -3.97 30.34
N ASP A 206 1.26 -3.00 29.92
CA ASP A 206 1.09 -1.56 30.11
C ASP A 206 0.18 -0.92 29.04
N HIS A 207 -0.27 -1.69 28.06
CA HIS A 207 -1.15 -1.22 27.00
C HIS A 207 -2.63 -1.44 27.32
N LEU A 208 -3.52 -0.52 26.89
CA LEU A 208 -4.98 -0.61 27.16
C LEU A 208 -5.63 -1.89 26.63
N GLY A 209 -5.05 -2.48 25.58
CA GLY A 209 -5.48 -3.74 24.97
C GLY A 209 -4.68 -4.97 25.43
N ALA A 210 -3.91 -4.90 26.52
CA ALA A 210 -2.99 -5.94 26.98
C ALA A 210 -3.51 -7.38 26.80
N GLY A 211 -2.65 -8.26 26.25
CA GLY A 211 -2.95 -9.67 26.01
C GLY A 211 -3.79 -9.98 24.76
N ASN A 212 -4.29 -8.96 24.05
CA ASN A 212 -4.82 -9.15 22.70
C ASN A 212 -3.69 -9.13 21.67
N PRO A 213 -3.86 -9.71 20.47
CA PRO A 213 -2.89 -9.57 19.40
C PRO A 213 -2.69 -8.12 18.93
N SER A 214 -1.54 -7.84 18.31
CA SER A 214 -1.31 -6.59 17.58
C SER A 214 -1.82 -6.64 16.13
N TRP A 215 -2.21 -5.48 15.60
CA TRP A 215 -2.28 -5.27 14.16
C TRP A 215 -0.88 -5.10 13.55
N VAL A 216 -0.70 -5.59 12.32
CA VAL A 216 0.40 -5.26 11.42
C VAL A 216 -0.19 -4.54 10.21
N PHE A 217 0.30 -3.33 9.94
CA PHE A 217 -0.12 -2.52 8.79
C PHE A 217 1.06 -2.37 7.84
N LEU A 218 0.90 -2.81 6.59
CA LEU A 218 1.95 -2.82 5.57
C LEU A 218 1.50 -1.98 4.36
N ASP A 219 2.43 -1.22 3.75
CA ASP A 219 2.15 -0.45 2.54
C ASP A 219 2.77 -1.08 1.28
N GLU A 220 4.09 -1.07 1.11
CA GLU A 220 4.79 -1.35 -0.15
C GLU A 220 6.01 -2.25 0.11
N PHE A 221 5.99 -3.43 -0.50
CA PHE A 221 7.15 -4.31 -0.71
C PHE A 221 7.92 -3.87 -1.96
N GLU A 222 8.66 -2.78 -1.82
CA GLU A 222 9.42 -2.17 -2.92
C GLU A 222 10.61 -3.06 -3.32
N LEU A 223 10.68 -3.43 -4.60
CA LEU A 223 11.82 -4.09 -5.22
C LEU A 223 12.47 -3.12 -6.20
N PHE A 224 13.64 -2.59 -5.86
CA PHE A 224 14.37 -1.66 -6.72
C PHE A 224 15.12 -2.42 -7.82
N VAL A 225 14.46 -2.56 -8.97
CA VAL A 225 14.97 -3.17 -10.19
C VAL A 225 15.61 -2.08 -11.06
N ASN A 226 16.81 -2.33 -11.58
CA ASN A 226 17.29 -1.53 -12.70
C ASN A 226 16.57 -2.00 -13.97
N GLU A 227 15.76 -1.15 -14.58
CA GLU A 227 15.42 -1.34 -15.98
C GLU A 227 16.63 -0.97 -16.85
N PRO A 228 16.97 -1.78 -17.87
CA PRO A 228 18.02 -1.44 -18.83
C PRO A 228 17.70 -0.19 -19.65
#